data_AF-A0AA38P7L9-F1
#
_entry.id   AF-A0AA38P7L9-F1
#
_cell.length_a   1.000
_cell.length_b   1.000
_cell.length_c   1.000
_cell.angle_alpha   90.00
_cell.angle_beta   90.00
_cell.angle_gamma   90.00
#
_symmetry.space_group_name_H-M   'P 1'
#
loop_
_entity.id
_entity.type
_entity.pdbx_description
1 polymer ?
#
loop_
_entity_poly.entity_id
_entity_poly.type
_entity_poly.pdbx_seq_one_letter_code
_entity_poly.pdbx_strand_id
1 'polypeptide(L)'
;MSFLLSIFKPIAYISLPFILVRTAVASSPKGLYYFRRGLYLGCMMTIATWGIVVAATMSVTGYRYDVNWVIARTFYAVAGAVMDIKVEVEGEEHMSTRPAVLLSNHQTMLDILFVGRMMPKRTSILSKKSLQYTPLGPFMIMSGAVFIDRGNNARAVRSLEAAGQLMKDRKISIWIYPEGTRHLSKEPDLLPFKKGAFHLALQSGIPIVPIVTENYWRIYREGFFGTGVVKIRVLPPISTEGLTNNDVPELAERVRDQMLNALRDISVKVEKQAPAEQPRGLQPTFPNEFQSDPSSSLSSPNIVEVEDASSSVPDVHPEQILEATRTSSVVSISSSDSNHVEQRSEPSENGTETEEDEGMVLVGRPT
;
A
#
# COMPACT_ATOMS: atom_id res chain seq x y z
N MET A 1 -34.43 28.74 -27.39
CA MET A 1 -33.48 27.84 -28.09
C MET A 1 -32.01 28.27 -27.95
N SER A 2 -31.67 29.57 -28.05
CA SER A 2 -30.28 30.08 -27.95
C SER A 2 -29.58 29.79 -26.61
N PHE A 3 -30.27 29.95 -25.47
CA PHE A 3 -29.70 29.72 -24.12
C PHE A 3 -29.33 28.26 -23.83
N LEU A 4 -30.16 27.31 -24.28
CA LEU A 4 -29.85 25.89 -24.15
C LEU A 4 -28.60 25.53 -24.98
N LEU A 5 -28.50 26.05 -26.20
CA LEU A 5 -27.32 25.84 -27.05
C LEU A 5 -26.03 26.44 -26.45
N SER A 6 -26.11 27.54 -25.71
CA SER A 6 -24.94 28.10 -25.01
C SER A 6 -24.45 27.24 -23.84
N ILE A 7 -25.30 26.38 -23.26
CA ILE A 7 -24.91 25.44 -22.19
C ILE A 7 -24.43 24.11 -22.78
N PHE A 8 -25.11 23.59 -23.81
CA PHE A 8 -24.75 22.29 -24.39
C PHE A 8 -23.43 22.29 -25.15
N LYS A 9 -23.10 23.38 -25.87
CA LYS A 9 -21.85 23.48 -26.63
C LYS A 9 -20.58 23.28 -25.78
N PRO A 10 -20.37 23.99 -24.66
CA PRO A 10 -19.17 23.79 -23.85
C PRO A 10 -19.12 22.39 -23.21
N ILE A 11 -20.26 21.86 -22.76
CA ILE A 11 -20.32 20.48 -22.23
C ILE A 11 -19.90 19.48 -23.32
N ALA A 12 -20.42 19.64 -24.53
CA ALA A 12 -20.06 18.79 -25.67
C ALA A 12 -18.57 18.91 -26.00
N TYR A 13 -18.01 20.12 -26.10
CA TYR A 13 -16.59 20.33 -26.39
C TYR A 13 -15.66 19.75 -25.33
N ILE A 14 -16.05 19.80 -24.06
CA ILE A 14 -15.28 19.21 -22.97
C ILE A 14 -15.40 17.69 -23.01
N SER A 15 -16.61 17.14 -23.21
CA SER A 15 -16.87 15.69 -23.15
C SER A 15 -16.38 14.90 -24.36
N LEU A 16 -16.39 15.50 -25.56
CA LEU A 16 -16.12 14.82 -26.81
C LEU A 16 -14.71 14.22 -26.89
N PRO A 17 -13.62 14.94 -26.50
CA PRO A 17 -12.28 14.34 -26.44
C PRO A 17 -12.21 13.12 -25.52
N PHE A 18 -12.86 13.15 -24.34
CA PHE A 18 -12.86 12.01 -23.43
C PHE A 18 -13.62 10.82 -24.00
N ILE A 19 -14.75 11.07 -24.67
CA ILE A 19 -15.53 10.01 -25.35
C ILE A 19 -14.69 9.39 -26.47
N LEU A 20 -14.05 10.21 -27.32
CA LEU A 20 -13.21 9.74 -28.41
C LEU A 20 -12.04 8.91 -27.90
N VAL A 21 -11.29 9.40 -26.90
CA VAL A 21 -10.18 8.64 -26.31
C VAL A 21 -10.68 7.34 -25.68
N ARG A 22 -11.79 7.39 -24.91
CA ARG A 22 -12.40 6.18 -24.34
C ARG A 22 -12.74 5.16 -25.42
N THR A 23 -13.36 5.59 -26.52
CA THR A 23 -13.72 4.69 -27.63
C THR A 23 -12.49 4.12 -28.32
N ALA A 24 -11.44 4.93 -28.52
CA ALA A 24 -10.20 4.50 -29.14
C ALA A 24 -9.46 3.44 -28.31
N VAL A 25 -9.52 3.55 -26.98
CA VAL A 25 -8.85 2.60 -26.08
C VAL A 25 -9.75 1.45 -25.61
N ALA A 26 -11.04 1.43 -25.98
CA ALA A 26 -12.03 0.48 -25.46
C ALA A 26 -11.68 -0.99 -25.75
N SER A 27 -11.02 -1.24 -26.88
CA SER A 27 -10.61 -2.59 -27.30
C SER A 27 -9.33 -3.09 -26.61
N SER A 28 -8.63 -2.23 -25.86
CA SER A 28 -7.36 -2.55 -25.20
C SER A 28 -7.52 -2.51 -23.67
N PRO A 29 -7.39 -3.65 -22.96
CA PRO A 29 -7.46 -3.69 -21.50
C PRO A 29 -6.46 -2.73 -20.83
N LYS A 30 -5.22 -2.66 -21.35
CA LYS A 30 -4.19 -1.73 -20.86
C LYS A 30 -4.57 -0.28 -21.16
N GLY A 31 -5.07 0.01 -22.36
CA GLY A 31 -5.51 1.35 -22.74
C GLY A 31 -6.65 1.86 -21.85
N LEU A 32 -7.64 1.01 -21.59
CA LEU A 32 -8.75 1.32 -20.69
C LEU A 32 -8.28 1.54 -19.25
N TYR A 33 -7.34 0.72 -18.76
CA TYR A 33 -6.72 0.90 -17.44
C TYR A 33 -6.06 2.27 -17.29
N TYR A 34 -5.16 2.65 -18.21
CA TYR A 34 -4.47 3.94 -18.12
C TYR A 34 -5.42 5.13 -18.34
N PHE A 35 -6.42 4.99 -19.21
CA PHE A 35 -7.45 6.02 -19.38
C PHE A 35 -8.23 6.27 -18.09
N ARG A 36 -8.71 5.20 -17.44
CA ARG A 36 -9.45 5.28 -16.17
C ARG A 36 -8.57 5.78 -15.02
N ARG A 37 -7.31 5.32 -14.93
CA ARG A 37 -6.34 5.85 -13.97
C ARG A 37 -6.08 7.35 -14.19
N GLY A 38 -5.95 7.78 -15.44
CA GLY A 38 -5.82 9.19 -15.80
C GLY A 38 -7.03 10.03 -15.39
N LEU A 39 -8.26 9.53 -15.63
CA LEU A 39 -9.49 10.20 -15.17
C LEU A 39 -9.53 10.35 -13.65
N TYR A 40 -9.17 9.29 -12.91
CA TYR A 40 -9.16 9.32 -11.45
C TYR A 40 -8.14 10.34 -10.91
N LEU A 41 -6.90 10.30 -11.40
CA LEU A 41 -5.85 11.24 -11.01
C LEU A 41 -6.20 12.68 -11.42
N GLY A 42 -6.81 12.87 -12.59
CA GLY A 42 -7.33 14.16 -13.03
C GLY A 42 -8.38 14.72 -12.07
N CYS A 43 -9.36 13.91 -11.68
CA CYS A 43 -10.36 14.29 -10.67
C CYS A 43 -9.69 14.68 -9.34
N MET A 44 -8.70 13.89 -8.90
CA MET A 44 -7.98 14.14 -7.65
C MET A 44 -7.24 15.49 -7.70
N MET A 45 -6.54 15.79 -8.79
CA MET A 45 -5.82 17.05 -8.96
C MET A 45 -6.78 18.25 -9.05
N THR A 46 -7.86 18.15 -9.83
CA THR A 46 -8.85 19.24 -9.94
C THR A 46 -9.50 19.54 -8.60
N ILE A 47 -9.90 18.51 -7.84
CA ILE A 47 -10.52 18.68 -6.54
C ILE A 47 -9.51 19.16 -5.49
N ALA A 48 -8.25 18.74 -5.55
CA ALA A 48 -7.20 19.26 -4.67
C ALA A 48 -6.93 20.75 -4.91
N THR A 49 -6.85 21.18 -6.19
CA THR A 49 -6.70 22.61 -6.53
C THR A 49 -7.89 23.44 -6.05
N TRP A 50 -9.12 22.95 -6.26
CA TRP A 50 -10.32 23.58 -5.71
C TRP A 50 -10.31 23.59 -4.17
N GLY A 51 -9.77 22.52 -3.56
CA GLY A 51 -9.60 22.37 -2.14
C GLY A 51 -8.74 23.44 -1.49
N ILE A 52 -7.75 24.00 -2.20
CA ILE A 52 -6.93 25.12 -1.70
C ILE A 52 -7.80 26.37 -1.52
N VAL A 53 -8.66 26.69 -2.50
CA VAL A 53 -9.57 27.84 -2.43
C VAL A 53 -10.55 27.67 -1.27
N VAL A 54 -11.20 26.50 -1.18
CA VAL A 54 -12.12 26.16 -0.09
C VAL A 54 -11.41 26.21 1.26
N ALA A 55 -10.21 25.67 1.36
CA ALA A 55 -9.42 25.67 2.59
C ALA A 55 -9.06 27.09 3.03
N ALA A 56 -8.71 27.99 2.10
CA ALA A 56 -8.45 29.39 2.39
C ALA A 56 -9.69 30.07 2.98
N THR A 57 -10.83 29.98 2.27
CA THR A 57 -12.09 30.58 2.69
C THR A 57 -12.56 30.03 4.04
N MET A 58 -12.62 28.70 4.18
CA MET A 58 -13.09 28.06 5.40
C MET A 58 -12.17 28.32 6.59
N SER A 59 -10.85 28.41 6.38
CA SER A 59 -9.91 28.76 7.45
C SER A 59 -10.16 30.16 8.00
N VAL A 60 -10.42 31.14 7.13
CA VAL A 60 -10.74 32.53 7.55
C VAL A 60 -12.07 32.59 8.30
N THR A 61 -13.05 31.78 7.90
CA THR A 61 -14.37 31.71 8.57
C THR A 61 -14.43 30.82 9.82
N GLY A 62 -13.29 30.26 10.28
CA GLY A 62 -13.23 29.43 11.49
C GLY A 62 -13.63 27.96 11.31
N TYR A 63 -13.91 27.51 10.08
CA TYR A 63 -14.30 26.13 9.74
C TYR A 63 -13.14 25.27 9.21
N ARG A 64 -11.90 25.60 9.56
CA ARG A 64 -10.69 24.91 9.09
C ARG A 64 -10.75 23.37 9.20
N TYR A 65 -11.31 22.85 10.29
CA TYR A 65 -11.37 21.40 10.53
C TYR A 65 -12.46 20.66 9.74
N ASP A 66 -13.34 21.38 9.06
CA ASP A 66 -14.37 20.81 8.19
C ASP A 66 -13.95 20.80 6.71
N VAL A 67 -12.77 21.34 6.38
CA VAL A 67 -12.23 21.37 5.01
C VAL A 67 -12.07 19.95 4.46
N ASN A 68 -11.50 19.02 5.23
CA ASN A 68 -11.36 17.64 4.80
C ASN A 68 -12.71 16.99 4.51
N TRP A 69 -13.73 17.27 5.32
CA TRP A 69 -15.08 16.77 5.09
C TRP A 69 -15.65 17.28 3.77
N VAL A 70 -15.61 18.59 3.52
CA VAL A 70 -16.14 19.18 2.26
C VAL A 70 -15.42 18.59 1.05
N ILE A 71 -14.09 18.58 1.06
CA ILE A 71 -13.30 18.17 -0.10
C ILE A 71 -13.36 16.68 -0.34
N ALA A 72 -13.27 15.85 0.71
CA ALA A 72 -13.37 14.40 0.57
C ALA A 72 -14.77 13.98 0.06
N ARG A 73 -15.84 14.58 0.59
CA ARG A 73 -17.23 14.30 0.14
C ARG A 73 -17.45 14.76 -1.30
N THR A 74 -16.90 15.92 -1.69
CA THR A 74 -16.94 16.41 -3.07
C THR A 74 -16.16 15.48 -4.00
N PHE A 75 -14.98 15.03 -3.58
CA PHE A 75 -14.18 14.08 -4.34
C PHE A 75 -14.94 12.78 -4.58
N TYR A 76 -15.57 12.20 -3.56
CA TYR A 76 -16.41 11.02 -3.73
C TYR A 76 -17.58 11.25 -4.68
N ALA A 77 -18.31 12.37 -4.54
CA ALA A 77 -19.44 12.67 -5.40
C ALA A 77 -19.05 12.78 -6.89
N VAL A 78 -17.89 13.38 -7.18
CA VAL A 78 -17.40 13.56 -8.56
C VAL A 78 -16.71 12.30 -9.06
N ALA A 79 -15.66 11.85 -8.39
CA ALA A 79 -14.86 10.71 -8.83
C ALA A 79 -15.64 9.39 -8.75
N GLY A 80 -16.49 9.18 -7.75
CA GLY A 80 -17.35 8.00 -7.67
C GLY A 80 -18.31 7.91 -8.86
N ALA A 81 -18.89 9.04 -9.29
CA ALA A 81 -19.75 9.10 -10.47
C ALA A 81 -18.97 8.89 -11.78
N VAL A 82 -17.83 9.56 -11.94
CA VAL A 82 -16.97 9.43 -13.15
C VAL A 82 -16.43 8.00 -13.30
N MET A 83 -16.07 7.37 -12.18
CA MET A 83 -15.49 6.04 -12.16
C MET A 83 -16.54 4.93 -12.10
N ASP A 84 -17.82 5.25 -11.88
CA ASP A 84 -18.90 4.29 -11.62
C ASP A 84 -18.54 3.32 -10.48
N ILE A 85 -18.07 3.91 -9.37
CA ILE A 85 -17.76 3.19 -8.14
C ILE A 85 -18.68 3.70 -7.04
N LYS A 86 -19.52 2.81 -6.52
CA LYS A 86 -20.45 3.09 -5.43
C LYS A 86 -19.91 2.49 -4.14
N VAL A 87 -20.23 3.12 -3.02
CA VAL A 87 -19.82 2.63 -1.70
C VAL A 87 -21.06 2.39 -0.84
N GLU A 88 -21.19 1.14 -0.39
CA GLU A 88 -22.19 0.70 0.58
C GLU A 88 -21.55 0.64 1.97
N VAL A 89 -22.29 1.07 2.98
CA VAL A 89 -21.75 1.24 4.33
C VAL A 89 -22.64 0.50 5.32
N GLU A 90 -22.04 -0.38 6.10
CA GLU A 90 -22.63 -1.04 7.27
C GLU A 90 -22.06 -0.41 8.54
N GLY A 91 -22.87 -0.24 9.58
CA GLY A 91 -22.44 0.34 10.86
C GLY A 91 -22.19 1.85 10.84
N GLU A 92 -22.72 2.58 9.85
CA GLU A 92 -22.48 4.03 9.68
C GLU A 92 -22.85 4.84 10.94
N GLU A 93 -23.78 4.35 11.77
CA GLU A 93 -24.14 4.93 13.06
C GLU A 93 -22.97 5.10 14.03
N HIS A 94 -21.95 4.22 13.97
CA HIS A 94 -20.77 4.30 14.83
C HIS A 94 -19.88 5.51 14.52
N MET A 95 -20.00 6.09 13.32
CA MET A 95 -19.30 7.32 12.93
C MET A 95 -19.77 8.57 13.70
N SER A 96 -20.88 8.47 14.43
CA SER A 96 -21.32 9.51 15.37
C SER A 96 -20.40 9.64 16.60
N THR A 97 -19.59 8.60 16.89
CA THR A 97 -18.64 8.58 18.01
C THR A 97 -17.47 9.52 17.75
N ARG A 98 -17.51 10.71 18.35
CA ARG A 98 -16.53 11.77 18.08
C ARG A 98 -16.24 12.60 19.34
N PRO A 99 -14.97 13.02 19.58
CA PRO A 99 -13.80 12.71 18.78
C PRO A 99 -13.41 11.22 18.89
N ALA A 100 -12.77 10.70 17.84
CA ALA A 100 -12.29 9.32 17.79
C ALA A 100 -10.96 9.20 17.02
N VAL A 101 -10.21 8.14 17.31
CA VAL A 101 -9.15 7.64 16.43
C VAL A 101 -9.80 6.68 15.43
N LEU A 102 -9.97 7.12 14.19
CA LEU A 102 -10.59 6.33 13.12
C LEU A 102 -9.49 5.47 12.48
N LEU A 103 -9.60 4.15 12.57
CA LEU A 103 -8.62 3.22 12.03
C LEU A 103 -9.15 2.54 10.79
N SER A 104 -8.50 2.74 9.65
CA SER A 104 -8.87 2.08 8.39
C SER A 104 -7.75 1.17 7.89
N ASN A 105 -8.08 0.06 7.22
CA ASN A 105 -7.10 -0.68 6.43
C ASN A 105 -6.68 0.12 5.18
N HIS A 106 -5.44 -0.08 4.71
CA HIS A 106 -4.86 0.65 3.58
C HIS A 106 -4.46 -0.30 2.46
N GLN A 107 -5.07 -0.17 1.29
CA GLN A 107 -4.88 -1.07 0.15
C GLN A 107 -4.18 -0.38 -1.02
N THR A 108 -4.72 0.74 -1.53
CA THR A 108 -4.12 1.49 -2.67
C THR A 108 -4.45 2.99 -2.61
N MET A 109 -4.07 3.74 -3.64
CA MET A 109 -4.52 5.12 -3.86
C MET A 109 -6.05 5.26 -3.97
N LEU A 110 -6.78 4.18 -4.27
CA LEU A 110 -8.25 4.20 -4.35
C LEU A 110 -8.91 4.43 -2.98
N ASP A 111 -8.20 4.19 -1.87
CA ASP A 111 -8.71 4.46 -0.52
C ASP A 111 -9.11 5.92 -0.30
N ILE A 112 -8.52 6.86 -1.05
CA ILE A 112 -8.91 8.27 -1.00
C ILE A 112 -10.39 8.46 -1.39
N LEU A 113 -10.90 7.63 -2.31
CA LEU A 113 -12.31 7.64 -2.70
C LEU A 113 -13.22 7.17 -1.56
N PHE A 114 -12.80 6.14 -0.83
CA PHE A 114 -13.54 5.54 0.28
C PHE A 114 -13.52 6.43 1.53
N VAL A 115 -12.37 7.02 1.84
CA VAL A 115 -12.26 8.15 2.77
C VAL A 115 -13.19 9.28 2.33
N GLY A 116 -13.28 9.55 1.03
CA GLY A 116 -14.23 10.48 0.45
C GLY A 116 -15.68 10.22 0.88
N ARG A 117 -16.13 8.97 0.82
CA ARG A 117 -17.47 8.56 1.27
C ARG A 117 -17.63 8.65 2.79
N MET A 118 -16.59 8.38 3.56
CA MET A 118 -16.72 8.17 5.01
C MET A 118 -16.24 9.33 5.88
N MET A 119 -15.54 10.31 5.31
CA MET A 119 -14.94 11.41 6.07
C MET A 119 -16.00 12.11 6.92
N PRO A 120 -15.89 12.11 8.26
CA PRO A 120 -16.80 12.85 9.11
C PRO A 120 -16.31 14.29 9.31
N LYS A 121 -17.23 15.19 9.70
CA LYS A 121 -16.89 16.58 10.08
C LYS A 121 -15.84 16.63 11.20
N ARG A 122 -15.08 17.73 11.26
CA ARG A 122 -13.97 17.97 12.20
C ARG A 122 -13.01 16.79 12.31
N THR A 123 -12.46 16.36 11.19
CA THR A 123 -11.52 15.23 11.13
C THR A 123 -10.28 15.62 10.36
N SER A 124 -9.13 15.26 10.92
CA SER A 124 -7.83 15.37 10.25
C SER A 124 -7.33 13.99 9.83
N ILE A 125 -6.37 13.95 8.90
CA ILE A 125 -5.73 12.72 8.43
C ILE A 125 -4.28 12.73 8.87
N LEU A 126 -3.82 11.63 9.48
CA LEU A 126 -2.40 11.42 9.76
C LEU A 126 -1.68 10.96 8.48
N SER A 127 -0.69 11.74 8.05
CA SER A 127 -0.04 11.57 6.75
C SER A 127 1.48 11.50 6.85
N LYS A 128 2.13 10.76 5.93
CA LYS A 128 3.60 10.72 5.82
C LYS A 128 4.13 12.13 5.56
N LYS A 129 5.14 12.57 6.32
CA LYS A 129 5.71 13.92 6.22
C LYS A 129 6.17 14.30 4.81
N SER A 130 6.68 13.35 4.02
CA SER A 130 7.11 13.62 2.64
C SER A 130 5.97 14.11 1.73
N LEU A 131 4.72 13.76 2.03
CA LEU A 131 3.56 14.16 1.22
C LEU A 131 3.34 15.67 1.20
N GLN A 132 3.85 16.41 2.20
CA GLN A 132 3.78 17.87 2.23
C GLN A 132 4.53 18.54 1.05
N TYR A 133 5.45 17.81 0.41
CA TYR A 133 6.24 18.29 -0.73
C TYR A 133 5.66 17.87 -2.09
N THR A 134 4.57 17.11 -2.10
CA THR A 134 3.87 16.73 -3.33
C THR A 134 2.94 17.86 -3.79
N PRO A 135 2.40 17.81 -5.02
CA PRO A 135 1.38 18.77 -5.46
C PRO A 135 0.13 18.85 -4.56
N LEU A 136 -0.16 17.81 -3.76
CA LEU A 136 -1.26 17.81 -2.78
C LEU A 136 -0.86 18.47 -1.45
N GLY A 137 0.43 18.66 -1.20
CA GLY A 137 1.00 19.17 0.05
C GLY A 137 0.38 20.49 0.54
N PRO A 138 0.27 21.53 -0.29
CA PRO A 138 -0.36 22.80 0.10
C PRO A 138 -1.79 22.61 0.62
N PHE A 139 -2.60 21.81 -0.06
CA PHE A 139 -3.96 21.48 0.39
C PHE A 139 -3.94 20.73 1.74
N MET A 140 -3.07 19.72 1.88
CA MET A 140 -2.96 18.93 3.12
C MET A 140 -2.57 19.82 4.32
N ILE A 141 -1.64 20.75 4.13
CA ILE A 141 -1.24 21.72 5.15
C ILE A 141 -2.42 22.63 5.52
N MET A 142 -3.15 23.14 4.53
CA MET A 142 -4.26 24.06 4.77
C MET A 142 -5.51 23.39 5.36
N SER A 143 -5.75 22.13 5.04
CA SER A 143 -6.84 21.32 5.61
C SER A 143 -6.53 20.80 7.01
N GLY A 144 -5.32 21.05 7.52
CA GLY A 144 -4.92 20.70 8.89
C GLY A 144 -4.54 19.23 9.06
N ALA A 145 -4.01 18.60 8.00
CA ALA A 145 -3.42 17.26 8.09
C ALA A 145 -2.29 17.22 9.14
N VAL A 146 -2.17 16.09 9.84
CA VAL A 146 -1.10 15.86 10.81
C VAL A 146 0.01 15.10 10.11
N PHE A 147 1.22 15.68 10.04
CA PHE A 147 2.35 15.03 9.39
C PHE A 147 3.22 14.26 10.39
N ILE A 148 3.51 12.99 10.07
CA ILE A 148 4.34 12.10 10.87
C ILE A 148 5.65 11.75 10.16
N ASP A 149 6.76 11.87 10.89
CA ASP A 149 8.11 11.55 10.44
C ASP A 149 8.47 10.13 10.89
N ARG A 150 8.13 9.14 10.07
CA ARG A 150 8.28 7.72 10.41
C ARG A 150 9.73 7.24 10.47
N GLY A 151 10.66 7.98 9.88
CA GLY A 151 12.10 7.66 9.92
C GLY A 151 12.79 8.08 11.21
N ASN A 152 12.08 8.76 12.12
CA ASN A 152 12.62 9.17 13.41
C ASN A 152 11.57 8.98 14.50
N ASN A 153 11.73 7.92 15.31
CA ASN A 153 10.78 7.54 16.36
C ASN A 153 10.47 8.69 17.33
N ALA A 154 11.48 9.44 17.77
CA ALA A 154 11.27 10.56 18.69
C ALA A 154 10.45 11.71 18.07
N ARG A 155 10.61 11.97 16.76
CA ARG A 155 9.75 12.94 16.05
C ARG A 155 8.35 12.38 15.81
N ALA A 156 8.22 11.10 15.49
CA ALA A 156 6.93 10.44 15.32
C ALA A 156 6.08 10.51 16.60
N VAL A 157 6.68 10.20 17.76
CA VAL A 157 6.02 10.28 19.07
C VAL A 157 5.55 11.71 19.35
N ARG A 158 6.42 12.71 19.20
CA ARG A 158 6.04 14.13 19.40
C ARG A 158 4.90 14.59 18.48
N SER A 159 4.91 14.16 17.22
CA SER A 159 3.80 14.45 16.29
C SER A 159 2.48 13.85 16.78
N LEU A 160 2.50 12.63 17.31
CA LEU A 160 1.32 11.96 17.86
C LEU A 160 0.85 12.63 19.15
N GLU A 161 1.75 13.00 20.07
CA GLU A 161 1.39 13.74 21.29
C GLU A 161 0.70 15.07 20.97
N ALA A 162 1.27 15.84 20.04
CA ALA A 162 0.68 17.09 19.57
C ALA A 162 -0.70 16.85 18.93
N ALA A 163 -0.84 15.76 18.17
CA ALA A 163 -2.11 15.37 17.58
C ALA A 163 -3.16 15.02 18.65
N GLY A 164 -2.79 14.28 19.69
CA GLY A 164 -3.68 13.93 20.80
C GLY A 164 -4.14 15.15 21.59
N GLN A 165 -3.24 16.10 21.83
CA GLN A 165 -3.60 17.37 22.44
C GLN A 165 -4.59 18.16 21.57
N LEU A 166 -4.34 18.22 20.26
CA LEU A 166 -5.24 18.88 19.32
C LEU A 166 -6.63 18.23 19.27
N MET A 167 -6.70 16.89 19.32
CA MET A 167 -7.97 16.16 19.38
C MET A 167 -8.80 16.55 20.60
N LYS A 168 -8.16 16.66 21.78
CA LYS A 168 -8.83 17.07 23.03
C LYS A 168 -9.29 18.52 22.98
N ASP A 169 -8.40 19.44 22.59
CA ASP A 169 -8.60 20.88 22.67
C ASP A 169 -9.55 21.42 21.60
N ARG A 170 -9.58 20.75 20.43
CA ARG A 170 -10.40 21.16 19.30
C ARG A 170 -11.53 20.19 19.01
N LYS A 171 -11.70 19.13 19.79
CA LYS A 171 -12.74 18.11 19.59
C LYS A 171 -12.76 17.62 18.14
N ILE A 172 -11.58 17.24 17.66
CA ILE A 172 -11.39 16.71 16.30
C ILE A 172 -11.06 15.22 16.35
N SER A 173 -11.46 14.49 15.32
CA SER A 173 -11.05 13.09 15.12
C SER A 173 -9.80 13.03 14.24
N ILE A 174 -9.08 11.91 14.29
CA ILE A 174 -7.95 11.66 13.40
C ILE A 174 -8.14 10.32 12.70
N TRP A 175 -8.05 10.36 11.37
CA TRP A 175 -8.02 9.20 10.51
C TRP A 175 -6.60 8.66 10.37
N ILE A 176 -6.41 7.37 10.64
CA ILE A 176 -5.11 6.71 10.61
C ILE A 176 -5.22 5.36 9.91
N TYR A 177 -4.22 5.05 9.09
CA TYR A 177 -3.97 3.71 8.58
C TYR A 177 -2.94 3.02 9.48
N PRO A 178 -3.33 2.08 10.36
CA PRO A 178 -2.45 1.54 11.39
C PRO A 178 -1.36 0.62 10.82
N GLU A 179 -1.55 0.04 9.63
CA GLU A 179 -0.51 -0.71 8.88
C GLU A 179 0.70 0.18 8.54
N GLY A 180 0.45 1.48 8.33
CA GLY A 180 1.46 2.45 7.96
C GLY A 180 1.96 2.33 6.52
N THR A 181 1.50 1.36 5.74
CA THR A 181 1.74 1.27 4.29
C THR A 181 0.52 0.67 3.61
N ARG A 182 0.49 0.69 2.28
CA ARG A 182 -0.53 0.07 1.45
C ARG A 182 -0.27 -1.44 1.34
N HIS A 183 -1.33 -2.23 1.42
CA HIS A 183 -1.30 -3.67 1.18
C HIS A 183 -2.54 -4.11 0.42
N LEU A 184 -2.36 -4.41 -0.87
CA LEU A 184 -3.40 -4.97 -1.70
C LEU A 184 -2.94 -6.35 -2.20
N SER A 185 -3.74 -7.38 -1.92
CA SER A 185 -3.51 -8.75 -2.39
C SER A 185 -4.81 -9.38 -2.87
N LYS A 186 -4.71 -10.53 -3.56
CA LYS A 186 -5.88 -11.24 -4.10
C LYS A 186 -6.80 -11.76 -2.98
N GLU A 187 -6.21 -12.16 -1.87
CA GLU A 187 -6.93 -12.64 -0.69
C GLU A 187 -7.15 -11.50 0.32
N PRO A 188 -8.25 -11.49 1.08
CA PRO A 188 -8.48 -10.49 2.11
C PRO A 188 -7.55 -10.70 3.31
N ASP A 189 -6.49 -9.88 3.38
CA ASP A 189 -5.55 -9.85 4.49
C ASP A 189 -5.14 -8.42 4.88
N LEU A 190 -4.48 -8.29 6.02
CA LEU A 190 -4.01 -7.02 6.60
C LEU A 190 -2.55 -7.19 7.05
N LEU A 191 -1.76 -6.12 7.04
CA LEU A 191 -0.43 -6.10 7.66
C LEU A 191 -0.49 -5.90 9.20
N PRO A 192 0.57 -6.27 9.94
CA PRO A 192 0.67 -5.96 11.36
C PRO A 192 0.47 -4.47 11.65
N PHE A 193 -0.25 -4.16 12.73
CA PHE A 193 -0.56 -2.79 13.07
C PHE A 193 0.56 -2.12 13.88
N LYS A 194 0.93 -0.90 13.48
CA LYS A 194 1.83 -0.05 14.25
C LYS A 194 1.11 0.46 15.50
N LYS A 195 1.81 0.42 16.64
CA LYS A 195 1.27 0.77 17.97
C LYS A 195 1.00 2.27 18.18
N GLY A 196 1.51 3.15 17.31
CA GLY A 196 1.43 4.60 17.50
C GLY A 196 -0.01 5.15 17.59
N ALA A 197 -0.93 4.60 16.79
CA ALA A 197 -2.34 5.02 16.82
C ALA A 197 -3.04 4.63 18.14
N PHE A 198 -2.65 3.51 18.72
CA PHE A 198 -3.19 2.99 19.98
C PHE A 198 -2.64 3.79 21.17
N HIS A 199 -1.35 4.11 21.18
CA HIS A 199 -0.80 5.05 22.17
C HIS A 199 -1.48 6.41 22.09
N LEU A 200 -1.71 6.95 20.89
CA LEU A 200 -2.45 8.20 20.70
C LEU A 200 -3.85 8.13 21.33
N ALA A 201 -4.60 7.06 21.05
CA ALA A 201 -5.94 6.86 21.59
C ALA A 201 -5.93 6.82 23.13
N LEU A 202 -5.06 6.01 23.72
CA LEU A 202 -4.94 5.85 25.18
C LEU A 202 -4.49 7.14 25.87
N GLN A 203 -3.41 7.77 25.40
CA GLN A 203 -2.89 9.01 25.99
C GLN A 203 -3.89 10.18 25.89
N SER A 204 -4.77 10.14 24.90
CA SER A 204 -5.81 11.16 24.72
C SER A 204 -7.11 10.80 25.45
N GLY A 205 -7.27 9.57 25.95
CA GLY A 205 -8.53 9.06 26.49
C GLY A 205 -9.66 9.06 25.45
N ILE A 206 -9.32 8.83 24.18
CA ILE A 206 -10.25 8.93 23.04
C ILE A 206 -10.49 7.53 22.46
N PRO A 207 -11.76 7.15 22.20
CA PRO A 207 -12.08 5.83 21.67
C PRO A 207 -11.53 5.60 20.27
N ILE A 208 -11.35 4.32 19.94
CA ILE A 208 -10.97 3.85 18.61
C ILE A 208 -12.24 3.45 17.86
N VAL A 209 -12.37 3.84 16.60
CA VAL A 209 -13.45 3.39 15.70
C VAL A 209 -12.81 2.68 14.51
N PRO A 210 -12.89 1.34 14.44
CA PRO A 210 -12.37 0.60 13.29
C PRO A 210 -13.30 0.73 12.08
N ILE A 211 -12.72 0.95 10.91
CA ILE A 211 -13.39 1.10 9.62
C ILE A 211 -12.74 0.12 8.66
N VAL A 212 -13.50 -0.81 8.12
CA VAL A 212 -12.98 -1.87 7.26
C VAL A 212 -13.53 -1.69 5.86
N THR A 213 -12.65 -1.37 4.92
CA THR A 213 -12.96 -1.37 3.49
C THR A 213 -12.72 -2.77 2.94
N GLU A 214 -13.69 -3.34 2.23
CA GLU A 214 -13.55 -4.67 1.63
C GLU A 214 -12.30 -4.79 0.75
N ASN A 215 -11.86 -6.02 0.51
CA ASN A 215 -10.85 -6.26 -0.51
C ASN A 215 -11.43 -5.94 -1.90
N TYR A 216 -10.88 -4.90 -2.53
CA TYR A 216 -11.33 -4.42 -3.82
C TYR A 216 -10.37 -4.78 -4.97
N TRP A 217 -9.55 -5.83 -4.83
CA TRP A 217 -8.67 -6.39 -5.87
C TRP A 217 -9.37 -6.63 -7.21
N ARG A 218 -10.67 -6.95 -7.17
CA ARG A 218 -11.51 -7.16 -8.36
C ARG A 218 -11.90 -5.86 -9.08
N ILE A 219 -11.76 -4.70 -8.42
CA ILE A 219 -12.11 -3.37 -8.95
C ILE A 219 -10.84 -2.62 -9.34
N TYR A 220 -9.78 -2.69 -8.53
CA TYR A 220 -8.53 -2.00 -8.81
C TYR A 220 -7.33 -2.87 -8.48
N ARG A 221 -6.44 -3.01 -9.45
CA ARG A 221 -5.09 -3.55 -9.34
C ARG A 221 -4.27 -3.09 -10.54
N GLU A 222 -2.97 -3.33 -10.52
CA GLU A 222 -2.16 -2.97 -11.67
C GLU A 222 -2.67 -3.64 -12.96
N GLY A 223 -2.79 -2.84 -14.03
CA GLY A 223 -3.32 -3.27 -15.32
C GLY A 223 -4.84 -3.44 -15.37
N PHE A 224 -5.57 -3.24 -14.28
CA PHE A 224 -7.03 -3.37 -14.25
C PHE A 224 -7.70 -2.32 -13.34
N PHE A 225 -8.58 -1.51 -13.92
CA PHE A 225 -9.39 -0.55 -13.18
C PHE A 225 -10.85 -0.66 -13.65
N GLY A 226 -11.66 -1.42 -12.92
CA GLY A 226 -13.07 -1.67 -13.20
C GLY A 226 -14.02 -0.70 -12.52
N THR A 227 -15.30 -1.05 -12.55
CA THR A 227 -16.42 -0.37 -11.89
C THR A 227 -17.04 -1.32 -10.85
N GLY A 228 -17.93 -0.82 -10.00
CA GLY A 228 -18.69 -1.70 -9.11
C GLY A 228 -19.05 -1.07 -7.76
N VAL A 229 -19.45 -1.93 -6.85
CA VAL A 229 -19.84 -1.56 -5.47
C VAL A 229 -18.76 -2.02 -4.51
N VAL A 230 -18.26 -1.12 -3.67
CA VAL A 230 -17.32 -1.41 -2.58
C VAL A 230 -18.05 -1.33 -1.25
N LYS A 231 -17.93 -2.36 -0.42
CA LYS A 231 -18.49 -2.38 0.92
C LYS A 231 -17.50 -1.82 1.94
N ILE A 232 -18.02 -1.04 2.86
CA ILE A 232 -17.30 -0.59 4.06
C ILE A 232 -18.12 -1.01 5.27
N ARG A 233 -17.45 -1.57 6.28
CA ARG A 233 -18.06 -1.85 7.57
C ARG A 233 -17.36 -1.05 8.65
N VAL A 234 -18.12 -0.23 9.37
CA VAL A 234 -17.66 0.44 10.58
C VAL A 234 -17.98 -0.46 11.76
N LEU A 235 -16.97 -0.77 12.58
CA LEU A 235 -17.14 -1.62 13.75
C LEU A 235 -17.51 -0.79 14.98
N PRO A 236 -18.10 -1.43 16.01
CA PRO A 236 -18.40 -0.75 17.27
C PRO A 236 -17.18 -0.03 17.86
N PRO A 237 -17.36 1.18 18.42
CA PRO A 237 -16.27 1.91 19.06
C PRO A 237 -15.68 1.14 20.23
N ILE A 238 -14.38 1.25 20.39
CA ILE A 238 -13.62 0.59 21.45
C ILE A 238 -13.16 1.67 22.42
N SER A 239 -13.66 1.59 23.66
CA SER A 239 -13.25 2.49 24.73
C SER A 239 -11.78 2.26 25.09
N THR A 240 -11.08 3.35 25.41
CA THR A 240 -9.74 3.33 25.98
C THR A 240 -9.74 3.52 27.50
N GLU A 241 -10.92 3.64 28.10
CA GLU A 241 -11.07 3.83 29.54
C GLU A 241 -10.54 2.61 30.31
N GLY A 242 -9.77 2.86 31.37
CA GLY A 242 -9.16 1.81 32.19
C GLY A 242 -7.94 1.11 31.56
N LEU A 243 -7.58 1.42 30.30
CA LEU A 243 -6.39 0.87 29.66
C LEU A 243 -5.13 1.66 30.01
N THR A 244 -4.01 0.94 30.07
CA THR A 244 -2.67 1.46 30.35
C THR A 244 -1.75 1.21 29.15
N ASN A 245 -0.55 1.80 29.17
CA ASN A 245 0.44 1.57 28.10
C ASN A 245 0.83 0.08 27.95
N ASN A 246 0.68 -0.73 28.99
CA ASN A 246 0.99 -2.16 28.95
C ASN A 246 -0.03 -2.95 28.11
N ASP A 247 -1.25 -2.42 27.96
CA ASP A 247 -2.35 -3.06 27.22
C ASP A 247 -2.29 -2.77 25.71
N VAL A 248 -1.44 -1.84 25.29
CA VAL A 248 -1.34 -1.41 23.87
C VAL A 248 -1.01 -2.55 22.90
N PRO A 249 -0.06 -3.47 23.19
CA PRO A 249 0.21 -4.58 22.28
C PRO A 249 -1.01 -5.48 22.07
N GLU A 250 -1.70 -5.86 23.15
CA GLU A 250 -2.89 -6.71 23.08
C GLU A 250 -4.07 -5.99 22.41
N LEU A 251 -4.27 -4.70 22.71
CA LEU A 251 -5.28 -3.89 22.06
C LEU A 251 -5.05 -3.81 20.54
N ALA A 252 -3.80 -3.62 20.11
CA ALA A 252 -3.47 -3.53 18.69
C ALA A 252 -3.80 -4.83 17.94
N GLU A 253 -3.42 -5.99 18.49
CA GLU A 253 -3.73 -7.29 17.92
C GLU A 253 -5.24 -7.57 17.94
N ARG A 254 -5.92 -7.29 19.05
CA ARG A 254 -7.38 -7.47 19.15
C ARG A 254 -8.14 -6.65 18.10
N VAL A 255 -7.76 -5.39 17.90
CA VAL A 255 -8.39 -4.53 16.88
C VAL A 255 -8.06 -5.03 15.47
N ARG A 256 -6.82 -5.46 15.23
CA ARG A 256 -6.41 -6.08 13.97
C ARG A 256 -7.25 -7.30 13.65
N ASP A 257 -7.43 -8.21 14.60
CA ASP A 257 -8.21 -9.44 14.40
C ASP A 257 -9.69 -9.15 14.13
N GLN A 258 -10.28 -8.19 14.85
CA GLN A 258 -11.64 -7.72 14.59
C GLN A 258 -11.79 -7.16 13.18
N MET A 259 -10.83 -6.33 12.74
CA MET A 259 -10.81 -5.77 11.39
C MET A 259 -10.59 -6.84 10.31
N LEU A 260 -9.70 -7.80 10.55
CA LEU A 260 -9.41 -8.89 9.61
C LEU A 260 -10.61 -9.83 9.45
N ASN A 261 -11.29 -10.17 10.54
CA ASN A 261 -12.52 -10.97 10.50
C ASN A 261 -13.62 -10.25 9.73
N ALA A 262 -13.83 -8.96 9.99
CA ALA A 262 -14.76 -8.16 9.23
C ALA A 262 -14.38 -8.05 7.74
N LEU A 263 -13.09 -7.89 7.44
CA LEU A 263 -12.57 -7.82 6.06
C LEU A 263 -12.90 -9.11 5.31
N ARG A 264 -12.62 -10.27 5.92
CA ARG A 264 -12.90 -11.59 5.32
C ARG A 264 -14.40 -11.84 5.13
N ASP A 265 -15.24 -11.30 6.02
CA ASP A 265 -16.69 -11.44 5.93
C ASP A 265 -17.31 -10.59 4.82
N ILE A 266 -16.90 -9.31 4.69
CA ILE A 266 -17.45 -8.41 3.67
C ILE A 266 -16.85 -8.62 2.27
N SER A 267 -15.63 -9.16 2.19
CA SER A 267 -14.93 -9.34 0.92
C SER A 267 -15.53 -10.50 0.11
N VAL A 268 -15.59 -10.32 -1.20
CA VAL A 268 -16.02 -11.37 -2.12
C VAL A 268 -15.02 -12.53 -2.04
N LYS A 269 -15.51 -13.73 -1.70
CA LYS A 269 -14.69 -14.94 -1.68
C LYS A 269 -14.16 -15.19 -3.07
N VAL A 270 -12.83 -15.30 -3.19
CA VAL A 270 -12.20 -15.80 -4.40
C VAL A 270 -12.57 -17.27 -4.50
N GLU A 271 -13.47 -17.64 -5.41
CA GLU A 271 -13.63 -19.05 -5.76
C GLU A 271 -12.28 -19.56 -6.26
N LYS A 272 -11.71 -20.52 -5.53
CA LYS A 272 -10.58 -21.31 -6.04
C LYS A 272 -11.12 -22.07 -7.24
N GLN A 273 -10.86 -21.56 -8.45
CA GLN A 273 -11.04 -22.36 -9.65
C GLN A 273 -10.24 -23.64 -9.44
N ALA A 274 -10.95 -24.79 -9.47
CA ALA A 274 -10.31 -26.08 -9.53
C ALA A 274 -9.29 -26.07 -10.68
N PRO A 275 -8.11 -26.69 -10.54
CA PRO A 275 -7.16 -26.79 -11.63
C PRO A 275 -7.90 -27.32 -12.86
N ALA A 276 -7.82 -26.59 -13.98
CA ALA A 276 -8.40 -27.04 -15.23
C ALA A 276 -7.88 -28.46 -15.50
N GLU A 277 -8.79 -29.45 -15.58
CA GLU A 277 -8.45 -30.76 -16.09
C GLU A 277 -7.79 -30.53 -17.45
N GLN A 278 -6.51 -30.89 -17.55
CA GLN A 278 -5.82 -30.93 -18.83
C GLN A 278 -6.65 -31.82 -19.76
N PRO A 279 -6.98 -31.36 -20.99
CA PRO A 279 -7.67 -32.22 -21.93
C PRO A 279 -6.82 -33.46 -22.15
N ARG A 280 -7.40 -34.61 -21.77
CA ARG A 280 -6.81 -35.95 -21.91
C ARG A 280 -6.31 -36.08 -23.34
N GLY A 281 -4.99 -36.06 -23.51
CA GLY A 281 -4.35 -36.05 -24.82
C GLY A 281 -4.85 -37.21 -25.67
N LEU A 282 -5.31 -36.90 -26.90
CA LEU A 282 -5.45 -37.88 -27.96
C LEU A 282 -4.05 -38.45 -28.22
N GLN A 283 -3.79 -39.64 -27.68
CA GLN A 283 -2.64 -40.43 -28.10
C GLN A 283 -2.81 -40.76 -29.58
N PRO A 284 -1.83 -40.48 -30.45
CA PRO A 284 -1.86 -40.99 -31.81
C PRO A 284 -1.68 -42.52 -31.76
N THR A 285 -2.70 -43.26 -32.17
CA THR A 285 -2.57 -44.69 -32.46
C THR A 285 -1.79 -44.84 -33.77
N PHE A 286 -0.54 -45.27 -33.69
CA PHE A 286 0.20 -45.74 -34.86
C PHE A 286 -0.16 -47.21 -35.13
N PRO A 287 -0.54 -47.59 -36.37
CA PRO A 287 -0.73 -48.98 -36.74
C PRO A 287 0.60 -49.73 -36.71
N ASN A 288 0.57 -50.91 -36.13
CA ASN A 288 1.70 -51.79 -35.93
C ASN A 288 1.81 -52.71 -37.15
N GLU A 289 2.77 -52.49 -38.06
CA GLU A 289 3.09 -53.45 -39.13
C GLU A 289 4.50 -53.18 -39.68
N PHE A 290 5.46 -53.99 -39.26
CA PHE A 290 6.25 -54.88 -40.13
C PHE A 290 7.30 -55.62 -39.27
N GLN A 291 7.00 -56.88 -38.97
CA GLN A 291 7.99 -57.88 -38.58
C GLN A 291 8.68 -58.40 -39.84
N SER A 292 10.01 -58.42 -39.85
CA SER A 292 10.80 -59.30 -40.70
C SER A 292 12.02 -59.81 -39.93
N ASP A 293 12.29 -61.10 -40.15
CA ASP A 293 12.98 -62.09 -39.33
C ASP A 293 14.45 -61.86 -38.88
N PRO A 294 14.92 -62.66 -37.90
CA PRO A 294 16.27 -62.60 -37.35
C PRO A 294 17.21 -63.64 -38.00
N SER A 295 18.29 -63.19 -38.65
CA SER A 295 19.57 -63.92 -38.70
C SER A 295 20.58 -63.23 -39.62
N SER A 296 21.67 -62.68 -39.07
CA SER A 296 23.04 -62.91 -39.56
C SER A 296 24.05 -62.13 -38.72
N SER A 297 24.90 -62.89 -38.04
CA SER A 297 26.13 -62.51 -37.35
C SER A 297 27.15 -61.78 -38.25
N LEU A 298 27.95 -60.85 -37.69
CA LEU A 298 29.41 -60.99 -37.56
C LEU A 298 30.12 -59.67 -37.14
N SER A 299 30.93 -59.80 -36.08
CA SER A 299 32.27 -59.22 -35.82
C SER A 299 32.51 -57.70 -35.78
N SER A 300 32.93 -57.23 -34.60
CA SER A 300 33.76 -56.04 -34.37
C SER A 300 35.16 -56.17 -35.00
N PRO A 301 35.86 -55.05 -35.26
CA PRO A 301 37.17 -54.92 -34.59
C PRO A 301 37.60 -53.48 -34.19
N ASN A 302 38.34 -53.49 -33.07
CA ASN A 302 39.57 -52.77 -32.73
C ASN A 302 39.63 -51.25 -32.52
N ILE A 303 39.95 -50.95 -31.26
CA ILE A 303 40.64 -49.80 -30.70
C ILE A 303 42.11 -49.78 -31.17
N VAL A 304 42.64 -48.59 -31.45
CA VAL A 304 44.09 -48.28 -31.43
C VAL A 304 44.29 -47.00 -30.63
N GLU A 305 45.17 -47.09 -29.64
CA GLU A 305 45.72 -46.03 -28.77
C GLU A 305 46.61 -45.04 -29.53
N VAL A 306 46.66 -43.80 -29.03
CA VAL A 306 47.92 -43.00 -28.97
C VAL A 306 47.94 -42.23 -27.63
N GLU A 307 48.76 -42.75 -26.71
CA GLU A 307 49.53 -42.13 -25.60
C GLU A 307 50.35 -40.90 -26.08
N ASP A 308 50.85 -39.92 -25.30
CA ASP A 308 50.94 -39.67 -23.86
C ASP A 308 51.44 -38.22 -23.60
N ALA A 309 51.58 -37.89 -22.30
CA ALA A 309 52.47 -36.92 -21.64
C ALA A 309 51.93 -35.48 -21.45
N SER A 310 51.53 -35.06 -20.23
CA SER A 310 52.32 -34.78 -19.00
C SER A 310 53.32 -33.61 -19.19
N SER A 311 53.55 -32.67 -18.27
CA SER A 311 53.53 -32.68 -16.81
C SER A 311 53.55 -31.21 -16.32
N SER A 312 52.87 -30.85 -15.21
CA SER A 312 53.38 -30.73 -13.83
C SER A 312 53.69 -29.29 -13.36
N VAL A 313 53.01 -28.96 -12.26
CA VAL A 313 53.18 -27.86 -11.28
C VAL A 313 54.57 -27.88 -10.63
N PRO A 314 55.02 -26.76 -10.02
CA PRO A 314 55.60 -26.89 -8.68
C PRO A 314 55.14 -25.80 -7.69
N ASP A 315 55.29 -26.17 -6.42
CA ASP A 315 54.90 -25.46 -5.19
C ASP A 315 56.13 -25.46 -4.27
N VAL A 316 56.63 -24.30 -3.80
CA VAL A 316 57.70 -24.20 -2.76
C VAL A 316 57.68 -22.83 -2.04
N HIS A 317 57.76 -22.86 -0.70
CA HIS A 317 58.08 -21.78 0.28
C HIS A 317 59.45 -22.12 0.97
N PRO A 318 60.11 -21.36 1.89
CA PRO A 318 59.92 -20.01 2.49
C PRO A 318 61.25 -19.19 2.76
N GLU A 319 61.20 -18.18 3.68
CA GLU A 319 62.28 -17.35 4.32
C GLU A 319 62.77 -16.08 3.57
N GLN A 320 63.17 -14.92 4.15
CA GLN A 320 63.26 -14.29 5.49
C GLN A 320 63.61 -12.77 5.30
N ILE A 321 63.52 -11.96 6.38
CA ILE A 321 64.38 -10.79 6.75
C ILE A 321 63.95 -9.29 6.50
N LEU A 322 63.84 -8.57 7.65
CA LEU A 322 64.08 -7.14 8.01
C LEU A 322 63.19 -6.00 7.43
N GLU A 323 62.82 -4.89 8.12
CA GLU A 323 63.01 -4.36 9.49
C GLU A 323 62.11 -3.10 9.71
N ALA A 324 61.72 -2.85 10.97
CA ALA A 324 61.41 -1.56 11.65
C ALA A 324 60.43 -0.54 11.01
N THR A 325 59.40 -0.03 11.71
CA THR A 325 59.57 0.84 12.91
C THR A 325 58.25 0.99 13.72
N ARG A 326 58.34 0.64 15.02
CA ARG A 326 57.86 1.30 16.27
C ARG A 326 56.83 2.46 16.16
N THR A 327 55.87 2.72 17.05
CA THR A 327 55.63 2.45 18.49
C THR A 327 54.24 3.07 18.81
N SER A 328 53.35 2.53 19.64
CA SER A 328 53.32 2.65 21.12
C SER A 328 51.95 2.10 21.60
N SER A 329 51.93 0.98 22.36
CA SER A 329 51.80 0.83 23.82
C SER A 329 50.35 0.67 24.34
N VAL A 330 49.92 -0.56 24.70
CA VAL A 330 49.85 -1.19 26.06
C VAL A 330 48.63 -0.63 26.85
N VAL A 331 47.62 -1.40 27.31
CA VAL A 331 47.62 -2.39 28.41
C VAL A 331 46.43 -3.36 28.25
N SER A 332 46.69 -4.63 28.54
CA SER A 332 45.78 -5.77 28.65
C SER A 332 45.22 -5.95 30.07
N ILE A 333 43.98 -6.42 30.19
CA ILE A 333 43.48 -7.18 31.36
C ILE A 333 42.65 -8.37 30.85
N SER A 334 42.97 -9.53 31.41
CA SER A 334 42.40 -10.87 31.20
C SER A 334 41.05 -11.05 31.91
N SER A 335 40.08 -11.75 31.31
CA SER A 335 39.69 -13.12 31.73
C SER A 335 38.34 -13.61 31.17
N SER A 336 38.36 -14.90 30.80
CA SER A 336 37.30 -15.93 30.82
C SER A 336 36.10 -15.87 29.84
N ASP A 337 36.18 -16.78 28.86
CA ASP A 337 35.21 -17.82 28.47
C ASP A 337 33.70 -17.52 28.55
N SER A 338 33.03 -17.54 27.39
CA SER A 338 32.04 -18.58 27.06
C SER A 338 31.40 -18.38 25.67
N ASN A 339 31.49 -19.44 24.88
CA ASN A 339 30.57 -19.94 23.85
C ASN A 339 29.87 -18.97 22.88
N HIS A 340 30.30 -19.12 21.63
CA HIS A 340 29.56 -18.87 20.40
C HIS A 340 28.10 -19.34 20.44
N VAL A 341 27.18 -18.43 20.12
CA VAL A 341 26.04 -18.69 19.21
C VAL A 341 25.83 -17.43 18.37
N GLU A 342 26.30 -17.47 17.13
CA GLU A 342 25.90 -16.50 16.10
C GLU A 342 24.43 -16.78 15.71
N GLN A 343 23.51 -15.91 16.13
CA GLN A 343 22.21 -15.79 15.47
C GLN A 343 22.25 -14.56 14.57
N ARG A 344 22.55 -14.84 13.30
CA ARG A 344 22.37 -13.95 12.16
C ARG A 344 20.88 -13.59 12.10
N SER A 345 20.55 -12.33 12.37
CA SER A 345 19.21 -11.79 12.14
C SER A 345 19.06 -11.58 10.63
N GLU A 346 18.24 -12.40 9.99
CA GLU A 346 17.83 -12.15 8.62
C GLU A 346 16.95 -10.89 8.57
N PRO A 347 17.17 -9.98 7.61
CA PRO A 347 16.26 -8.87 7.39
C PRO A 347 14.96 -9.41 6.82
N SER A 348 13.84 -9.03 7.45
CA SER A 348 12.48 -9.28 6.96
C SER A 348 12.27 -8.59 5.61
N GLU A 349 12.63 -9.26 4.52
CA GLU A 349 12.12 -9.00 3.18
C GLU A 349 10.66 -9.45 3.13
N ASN A 350 9.73 -8.51 3.28
CA ASN A 350 8.40 -8.52 2.65
C ASN A 350 7.61 -7.28 3.07
N GLY A 351 7.99 -6.16 2.46
CA GLY A 351 7.16 -4.98 2.32
C GLY A 351 7.39 -4.47 0.91
N THR A 352 6.62 -4.96 -0.06
CA THR A 352 6.64 -4.39 -1.40
C THR A 352 6.00 -3.01 -1.33
N GLU A 353 6.85 -1.97 -1.31
CA GLU A 353 6.44 -0.64 -1.74
C GLU A 353 5.96 -0.79 -3.19
N THR A 354 4.67 -0.53 -3.44
CA THR A 354 4.15 -0.51 -4.80
C THR A 354 4.87 0.61 -5.56
N GLU A 355 5.41 0.32 -6.75
CA GLU A 355 6.13 1.25 -7.67
C GLU A 355 5.37 2.56 -7.99
N GLU A 356 4.14 2.72 -7.53
CA GLU A 356 3.31 3.91 -7.69
C GLU A 356 3.89 5.20 -7.05
N ASP A 357 4.92 5.12 -6.20
CA ASP A 357 5.58 6.27 -5.56
C ASP A 357 6.86 6.77 -6.29
N GLU A 358 7.38 6.09 -7.31
CA GLU A 358 8.64 6.48 -7.99
C GLU A 358 8.48 7.47 -9.16
N GLY A 359 7.24 7.82 -9.53
CA GLY A 359 6.94 8.66 -10.69
C GLY A 359 7.05 10.17 -10.48
N MET A 360 8.08 10.70 -9.79
CA MET A 360 8.36 12.15 -9.78
C MET A 360 9.86 12.46 -9.78
N VAL A 361 10.36 12.78 -10.97
CA VAL A 361 11.59 13.51 -11.35
C VAL A 361 12.56 13.81 -10.20
N LEU A 362 13.63 13.03 -10.12
CA LEU A 362 14.85 13.37 -9.40
C LEU A 362 15.53 14.57 -10.06
N VAL A 363 15.40 15.77 -9.47
CA VAL A 363 16.37 16.84 -9.72
C VAL A 363 17.57 16.54 -8.83
N GLY A 364 18.64 16.04 -9.45
CA GLY A 364 19.91 15.75 -8.79
C GLY A 364 20.46 16.99 -8.07
N ARG A 365 21.00 16.79 -6.86
CA ARG A 365 21.78 17.82 -6.17
C ARG A 365 23.15 17.95 -6.86
N PRO A 366 23.67 19.16 -7.06
CA PRO A 366 25.05 19.34 -7.50
C PRO A 366 26.00 18.92 -6.38
N THR A 367 27.11 18.30 -6.80
CA THR A 367 28.23 17.79 -6.00
C THR A 367 28.89 18.84 -5.13
#